data_AF-A0A6V7LHL6-F1
#
_entry.id   AF-A0A6V7LHL6-F1
#
_cell.length_a   1.000
_cell.length_b   1.000
_cell.length_c   1.000
_cell.angle_alpha   90.00
_cell.angle_beta   90.00
_cell.angle_gamma   90.00
#
_symmetry.space_group_name_H-M   'P 1'
#
loop_
_entity.id
_entity.type
_entity.pdbx_description
1 polymer ?
#
loop_
_entity_poly.entity_id
_entity_poly.type
_entity_poly.pdbx_seq_one_letter_code
_entity_poly.pdbx_strand_id
1 'polypeptide(L)' 'INGEKTLEENMSDTTGLKLGWRAAKVADAPKVAGLEEFTNEQIFFLAYGN' A
#
# COMPACT_ATOMS: atom_id res chain seq x y z
N ILE A 1 -13.01 -13.75 -12.39
CA ILE A 1 -13.50 -12.99 -11.23
C ILE A 1 -14.92 -12.54 -11.55
N ASN A 2 -15.89 -12.75 -10.67
CA ASN A 2 -17.24 -12.21 -10.85
C ASN A 2 -17.27 -10.81 -10.22
N GLY A 3 -17.31 -9.77 -11.06
CA GLY A 3 -17.16 -8.37 -10.65
C GLY A 3 -18.28 -7.84 -9.75
N GLU A 4 -19.49 -8.41 -9.82
CA GLU A 4 -20.61 -8.00 -8.96
C GLU A 4 -20.49 -8.55 -7.53
N LYS A 5 -19.90 -9.74 -7.36
CA LYS A 5 -19.72 -10.35 -6.03
C LYS A 5 -18.49 -9.84 -5.28
N THR A 6 -17.56 -9.21 -5.99
CA THR A 6 -16.30 -8.70 -5.42
C THR A 6 -16.28 -7.17 -5.32
N LEU A 7 -17.41 -6.51 -5.63
CA LEU A 7 -17.48 -5.06 -5.73
C LEU A 7 -17.12 -4.37 -4.41
N GLU A 8 -17.66 -4.86 -3.30
CA GLU A 8 -17.39 -4.31 -1.97
C GLU A 8 -15.94 -4.54 -1.53
N GLU A 9 -15.38 -5.73 -1.77
CA GLU A 9 -13.97 -6.04 -1.50
C GLU A 9 -13.03 -5.17 -2.36
N ASN A 10 -13.30 -5.05 -3.66
CA ASN A 10 -12.53 -4.21 -4.58
C ASN A 10 -12.55 -2.73 -4.16
N MET A 11 -13.70 -2.25 -3.66
CA MET A 11 -13.86 -0.89 -3.14
C MET A 11 -13.09 -0.69 -1.83
N SER A 12 -13.16 -1.67 -0.92
CA SER A 12 -12.45 -1.64 0.36
C SER A 12 -10.94 -1.65 0.15
N ASP A 13 -10.41 -2.56 -0.67
CA ASP A 13 -8.97 -2.70 -0.95
C ASP A 13 -8.41 -1.43 -1.60
N THR A 14 -9.11 -0.89 -2.59
CA THR A 14 -8.70 0.36 -3.27
C THR A 14 -8.71 1.55 -2.32
N THR A 15 -9.69 1.62 -1.42
CA THR A 15 -9.82 2.73 -0.46
C THR A 15 -8.79 2.62 0.66
N GLY A 16 -8.60 1.41 1.19
CA GLY A 16 -7.60 1.09 2.20
C GLY A 16 -6.19 1.40 1.72
N LEU A 17 -5.85 1.00 0.49
CA LEU A 17 -4.54 1.29 -0.10
C LEU A 17 -4.29 2.79 -0.26
N LYS A 18 -5.30 3.55 -0.72
CA LYS A 18 -5.19 5.01 -0.86
C LYS A 18 -5.02 5.72 0.49
N LEU A 19 -5.75 5.29 1.51
CA LEU A 19 -5.65 5.88 2.86
C LEU A 19 -4.33 5.52 3.54
N GLY A 20 -3.91 4.25 3.45
CA GLY A 20 -2.63 3.78 3.96
C GLY A 20 -1.46 4.51 3.32
N TRP A 21 -1.49 4.69 2.00
CA TRP A 21 -0.44 5.44 1.29
C TRP A 21 -0.38 6.91 1.70
N ARG A 22 -1.55 7.55 1.85
CA ARG A 22 -1.61 8.93 2.34
C ARG A 22 -1.01 9.06 3.73
N ALA A 23 -1.34 8.17 4.66
CA ALA A 23 -0.78 8.18 6.01
C ALA A 23 0.74 7.96 5.98
N ALA A 24 1.23 7.01 5.17
CA ALA A 24 2.65 6.73 5.02
C ALA A 24 3.46 7.93 4.50
N LYS A 25 2.89 8.73 3.59
CA LYS A 25 3.55 9.95 3.09
C LYS A 25 3.76 11.03 4.15
N VAL A 26 2.87 11.13 5.15
CA VAL A 26 2.97 12.16 6.20
C VAL A 26 3.93 11.72 7.32
N ALA A 27 4.21 10.41 7.43
CA ALA A 27 4.94 9.84 8.56
C ALA A 27 6.47 10.00 8.52
N ASP A 28 7.04 10.71 7.54
CA ASP A 28 8.49 10.85 7.30
C ASP A 28 9.29 9.58 7.65
N ALA A 29 8.90 8.47 7.00
CA ALA A 29 9.37 7.16 7.39
C ALA A 29 10.88 7.01 7.19
N PRO A 30 11.65 6.53 8.18
CA PRO A 30 13.06 6.22 8.00
C PRO A 30 13.24 5.10 6.97
N LYS A 31 14.39 5.09 6.30
CA LYS A 31 14.79 4.01 5.39
C LYS A 31 14.85 2.68 6.13
N VAL A 32 14.35 1.62 5.50
CA VAL A 32 14.41 0.25 6.05
C VAL A 32 15.80 -0.33 5.82
N ALA A 33 16.42 -0.82 6.88
CA ALA A 33 17.75 -1.42 6.80
C ALA A 33 17.76 -2.68 5.93
N GLY A 34 18.70 -2.78 4.99
CA GLY A 34 18.80 -3.88 4.03
C GLY A 34 17.87 -3.76 2.81
N LEU A 35 17.17 -2.63 2.65
CA LEU A 35 16.34 -2.28 1.49
C LEU A 35 16.57 -0.83 1.06
N GLU A 36 17.75 -0.27 1.35
CA GLU A 36 18.07 1.13 1.13
C GLU A 36 18.00 1.54 -0.34
N GLU A 37 18.19 0.59 -1.26
CA GLU A 37 18.06 0.73 -2.71
C GLU A 37 16.62 1.04 -3.16
N PHE A 38 15.63 0.72 -2.34
CA PHE A 38 14.23 0.99 -2.62
C PHE A 38 13.78 2.31 -1.98
N THR A 39 12.84 2.99 -2.63
CA THR A 39 12.13 4.12 -2.01
C THR A 39 11.14 3.59 -0.97
N ASN A 40 10.79 4.42 0.02
CA ASN A 40 9.75 4.07 0.99
C ASN A 40 8.40 3.76 0.31
N GLU A 41 8.14 4.35 -0.86
CA GLU A 41 6.99 4.03 -1.71
C GLU A 41 7.05 2.60 -2.23
N GLN A 42 8.18 2.20 -2.80
CA GLN A 42 8.38 0.83 -3.30
C GLN A 42 8.25 -0.19 -2.16
N ILE A 43 8.81 0.11 -0.99
CA ILE A 43 8.70 -0.74 0.20
C ILE A 43 7.24 -0.87 0.65
N PHE A 44 6.48 0.24 0.68
CA PHE A 44 5.07 0.23 1.04
C PHE A 44 4.24 -0.68 0.12
N PHE A 45 4.42 -0.56 -1.20
CA PHE A 45 3.70 -1.39 -2.16
C PHE A 45 4.19 -2.84 -2.19
N LEU A 46 5.48 -3.09 -1.92
CA LEU A 46 5.99 -4.46 -1.71
C LEU A 46 5.34 -5.10 -0.49
N ALA A 47 5.19 -4.37 0.62
CA ALA A 47 4.55 -4.89 1.83
C ALA A 47 3.04 -5.14 1.67
N TYR A 48 2.35 -4.32 0.88
CA TYR A 48 0.93 -4.52 0.58
C TYR A 48 0.67 -5.73 -0.32
N GLY A 49 1.58 -6.03 -1.24
CA GLY A 49 1.44 -7.10 -2.22
C GLY A 49 2.00 -8.47 -1.79
N ASN A 50 2.65 -8.56 -0.62
CA ASN A 50 3.06 -9.83 0.01
C ASN A 50 1.92 -10.39 0.87
#